data_AF-A0A958JWH4-F1
#
_entry.id   AF-A0A958JWH4-F1
#
_cell.length_a   1.000
_cell.length_b   1.000
_cell.length_c   1.000
_cell.angle_alpha   90.00
_cell.angle_beta   90.00
_cell.angle_gamma   90.00
#
_symmetry.space_group_name_H-M   'P 1'
#
loop_
_entity.id
_entity.type
_entity.pdbx_description
1 polymer ?
#
loop_
_entity_poly.entity_id
_entity_poly.type
_entity_poly.pdbx_seq_one_letter_code
_entity_poly.pdbx_strand_id
1 'polypeptide(L)'
;MKKEYTSPLLLYRILLTLTLLSGVFLLALFPLGMFRPIHGLFFQDTFFVHMALLACGIVFSLLLFFRVARQTKWGVVVPYLLLLFFLVSCVLLCMLPVTARDALIHHLAVPKWWVEADRIKEIPWHSWSYYPMLIQLAYTGLLSIGLEVGTSLYHLSYLILLCGVVAGFLYRETQDAELSTVSYLFTFVLPICLRLATTPLVDIALSVYCTIAFVVALEWAGGGRARFASLACGTALGLAMGCKYNGFLFAALFFLLLFVVGVQSKRSFGQTFRFVFLTGCIALLFASPWLLKNLWWKQNPVYPLFGGFFGTSEAIEGIRGFQPLEFRFLRYGEQWWEYLLTPLSMFFMGQDHSPQY
;
A
#
# COMPACT_ATOMS: atom_id res chain seq x y z
N MET A 1 -31.78 -0.99 -20.25
CA MET A 1 -30.79 -2.01 -19.77
C MET A 1 -29.34 -1.78 -20.24
N LYS A 2 -29.01 -1.00 -21.29
CA LYS A 2 -27.61 -0.72 -21.71
C LYS A 2 -26.91 0.48 -21.02
N LYS A 3 -27.60 1.29 -20.20
CA LYS A 3 -27.05 2.53 -19.60
C LYS A 3 -26.46 2.36 -18.19
N GLU A 4 -26.80 1.30 -17.46
CA GLU A 4 -26.33 1.10 -16.07
C GLU A 4 -24.89 0.57 -15.97
N TYR A 5 -24.44 -0.19 -16.98
CA TYR A 5 -23.10 -0.80 -16.98
C TYR A 5 -21.95 0.16 -17.38
N THR A 6 -22.25 1.44 -17.59
CA THR A 6 -21.29 2.45 -18.11
C THR A 6 -21.13 3.70 -17.25
N SER A 7 -21.63 3.70 -16.01
CA SER A 7 -21.44 4.85 -15.11
C SER A 7 -20.01 4.89 -14.54
N PRO A 8 -19.38 6.08 -14.36
CA PRO A 8 -18.10 6.21 -13.65
C PRO A 8 -18.12 5.57 -12.26
N LEU A 9 -19.26 5.63 -11.57
CA LEU A 9 -19.44 5.01 -10.26
C LEU A 9 -19.35 3.48 -10.29
N LEU A 10 -19.84 2.84 -11.35
CA LEU A 10 -19.68 1.39 -11.50
C LEU A 10 -18.21 1.03 -11.74
N LEU A 11 -17.52 1.77 -12.61
CA LEU A 11 -16.09 1.56 -12.86
C LEU A 11 -15.28 1.71 -11.56
N TYR A 12 -15.57 2.73 -10.75
CA TYR A 12 -14.96 2.95 -9.45
C TYR A 12 -15.20 1.77 -8.49
N ARG A 13 -16.42 1.25 -8.38
CA ARG A 13 -16.72 0.08 -7.53
C ARG A 13 -15.99 -1.18 -7.98
N ILE A 14 -15.88 -1.39 -9.30
CA ILE A 14 -15.14 -2.52 -9.88
C ILE A 14 -13.64 -2.36 -9.58
N LEU A 15 -13.08 -1.15 -9.76
CA LEU A 15 -11.70 -0.83 -9.42
C LEU A 15 -11.36 -1.19 -7.97
N LEU A 16 -12.18 -0.73 -7.00
CA LEU A 16 -11.99 -1.05 -5.58
C LEU A 16 -11.98 -2.57 -5.34
N THR A 17 -12.95 -3.26 -5.95
CA THR A 17 -13.12 -4.71 -5.78
C THR A 17 -11.93 -5.47 -6.34
N LEU A 18 -11.49 -5.15 -7.55
CA LEU A 18 -10.34 -5.78 -8.21
C LEU A 18 -9.05 -5.51 -7.46
N THR A 19 -8.86 -4.30 -6.95
CA THR A 19 -7.67 -3.93 -6.17
C THR A 19 -7.56 -4.73 -4.88
N LEU A 20 -8.67 -4.87 -4.14
CA LEU A 20 -8.70 -5.68 -2.92
C LEU A 20 -8.53 -7.16 -3.23
N LEU A 21 -9.22 -7.69 -4.25
CA LEU A 21 -9.11 -9.10 -4.63
C LEU A 21 -7.69 -9.45 -5.08
N SER A 22 -7.06 -8.58 -5.87
CA SER A 22 -5.65 -8.70 -6.26
C SER A 22 -4.74 -8.78 -5.03
N GLY A 23 -4.94 -7.92 -4.03
CA GLY A 23 -4.16 -7.96 -2.78
C GLY A 23 -4.40 -9.23 -1.94
N VAL A 24 -5.61 -9.79 -1.96
CA VAL A 24 -5.91 -11.06 -1.29
C VAL A 24 -5.17 -12.22 -1.96
N PHE A 25 -5.17 -12.28 -3.30
CA PHE A 25 -4.39 -13.29 -4.03
C PHE A 25 -2.88 -13.11 -3.84
N LEU A 26 -2.41 -11.87 -3.74
CA LEU A 26 -1.02 -11.57 -3.40
C LEU A 26 -0.64 -12.15 -2.04
N LEU A 27 -1.48 -11.93 -1.02
CA LEU A 27 -1.25 -12.48 0.32
C LEU A 27 -1.25 -14.02 0.32
N ALA A 28 -2.08 -14.65 -0.52
CA ALA A 28 -2.13 -16.11 -0.65
C ALA A 28 -0.81 -16.73 -1.15
N LEU A 29 0.05 -15.95 -1.82
CA LEU A 29 1.40 -16.40 -2.19
C LEU A 29 2.28 -16.69 -0.98
N PHE A 30 2.04 -16.05 0.17
CA PHE A 30 2.87 -16.26 1.36
C PHE A 30 2.83 -17.71 1.88
N PRO A 31 1.68 -18.29 2.27
CA PRO A 31 1.64 -19.69 2.69
C PRO A 31 2.03 -20.65 1.56
N LEU A 32 1.70 -20.33 0.30
CA LEU A 32 2.14 -21.14 -0.83
C LEU A 32 3.65 -21.18 -0.95
N GLY A 33 4.34 -20.04 -0.87
CA GLY A 33 5.80 -19.98 -0.95
C GLY A 33 6.49 -20.58 0.28
N MET A 34 5.83 -20.61 1.45
CA MET A 34 6.37 -21.31 2.62
C MET A 34 6.34 -22.83 2.45
N PHE A 35 5.21 -23.38 1.99
CA PHE A 35 4.98 -24.84 1.99
C PHE A 35 5.24 -25.50 0.63
N ARG A 36 5.23 -24.75 -0.47
CA ARG A 36 5.43 -25.23 -1.84
C ARG A 36 6.61 -24.50 -2.51
N PRO A 37 7.23 -25.13 -3.52
CA PRO A 37 8.22 -24.46 -4.38
C PRO A 37 7.69 -23.17 -5.00
N ILE A 38 8.51 -22.12 -5.06
CA ILE A 38 8.18 -20.85 -5.72
C ILE A 38 8.06 -21.06 -7.23
N HIS A 39 8.92 -21.89 -7.83
CA HIS A 39 8.81 -22.29 -9.24
C HIS A 39 7.71 -23.33 -9.48
N GLY A 40 6.97 -23.73 -8.43
CA GLY A 40 5.88 -24.69 -8.51
C GLY A 40 4.57 -24.08 -9.04
N LEU A 41 3.76 -24.93 -9.68
CA LEU A 41 2.51 -24.56 -10.33
C LEU A 41 1.59 -23.70 -9.44
N PHE A 42 1.34 -24.12 -8.20
CA PHE A 42 0.41 -23.40 -7.32
C PHE A 42 0.84 -21.96 -7.00
N PHE A 43 2.14 -21.73 -6.79
CA PHE A 43 2.66 -20.39 -6.54
C PHE A 43 2.56 -19.54 -7.82
N GLN A 44 3.01 -20.08 -8.95
CA GLN A 44 3.00 -19.39 -10.24
C GLN A 44 1.57 -19.05 -10.70
N ASP A 45 0.63 -20.00 -10.65
CA ASP A 45 -0.76 -19.78 -11.03
C ASP A 45 -1.41 -18.69 -10.17
N THR A 46 -1.20 -18.74 -8.85
CA THR A 46 -1.72 -17.72 -7.93
C THR A 46 -1.10 -16.35 -8.22
N PHE A 47 0.19 -16.31 -8.56
CA PHE A 47 0.89 -15.08 -8.94
C PHE A 47 0.32 -14.51 -10.25
N PHE A 48 0.10 -15.34 -11.28
CA PHE A 48 -0.51 -14.88 -12.52
C PHE A 48 -1.96 -14.44 -12.35
N VAL A 49 -2.74 -15.09 -11.49
CA VAL A 49 -4.09 -14.62 -11.14
C VAL A 49 -4.03 -13.25 -10.46
N HIS A 50 -3.11 -13.06 -9.51
CA HIS A 50 -2.87 -11.76 -8.89
C HIS A 50 -2.52 -10.68 -9.94
N MET A 51 -1.59 -10.98 -10.86
CA MET A 51 -1.18 -10.06 -11.92
C MET A 51 -2.32 -9.74 -12.90
N ALA A 52 -3.16 -10.72 -13.24
CA ALA A 52 -4.33 -10.51 -14.08
C ALA A 52 -5.36 -9.60 -13.40
N LEU A 53 -5.65 -9.83 -12.13
CA LEU A 53 -6.55 -8.99 -11.34
C LEU A 53 -6.02 -7.56 -11.20
N LEU A 54 -4.71 -7.41 -10.97
CA LEU A 54 -4.03 -6.13 -10.92
C LEU A 54 -4.15 -5.38 -12.25
N ALA A 55 -3.86 -6.06 -13.36
CA ALA A 55 -3.97 -5.52 -14.72
C ALA A 55 -5.42 -5.07 -15.02
N CYS A 56 -6.42 -5.87 -14.64
CA CYS A 56 -7.82 -5.44 -14.72
C CYS A 56 -8.07 -4.19 -13.88
N GLY A 57 -7.58 -4.12 -12.64
CA GLY A 57 -7.67 -2.92 -11.79
C GLY A 57 -7.11 -1.68 -12.48
N ILE A 58 -5.92 -1.77 -13.08
CA ILE A 58 -5.29 -0.68 -13.85
C ILE A 58 -6.19 -0.25 -15.01
N VAL A 59 -6.70 -1.21 -15.79
CA VAL A 59 -7.61 -0.93 -16.91
C VAL A 59 -8.86 -0.19 -16.41
N PHE A 60 -9.48 -0.62 -15.31
CA PHE A 60 -10.66 0.05 -14.76
C PHE A 60 -10.35 1.46 -14.22
N SER A 61 -9.16 1.67 -13.64
CA SER A 61 -8.68 3.01 -13.26
C SER A 61 -8.55 3.94 -14.48
N LEU A 62 -7.91 3.46 -15.56
CA LEU A 62 -7.75 4.22 -16.79
C LEU A 62 -9.09 4.46 -17.51
N LEU A 63 -9.98 3.47 -17.56
CA LEU A 63 -11.33 3.62 -18.12
C LEU A 63 -12.15 4.66 -17.34
N LEU A 64 -12.02 4.68 -16.02
CA LEU A 64 -12.64 5.70 -15.17
C LEU A 64 -12.11 7.09 -15.56
N PHE A 65 -10.78 7.26 -15.61
CA PHE A 65 -10.15 8.52 -16.02
C PHE A 65 -10.64 8.97 -17.40
N PHE A 66 -10.54 8.12 -18.43
CA PHE A 66 -10.93 8.49 -19.79
C PHE A 66 -12.41 8.85 -19.90
N ARG A 67 -13.27 8.16 -19.15
CA ARG A 67 -14.72 8.42 -19.15
C ARG A 67 -15.08 9.73 -18.46
N VAL A 68 -14.46 10.02 -17.32
CA VAL A 68 -14.69 11.27 -16.59
C VAL A 68 -14.08 12.45 -17.35
N ALA A 69 -12.86 12.32 -17.87
CA ALA A 69 -12.19 13.37 -18.64
C ALA A 69 -12.97 13.79 -19.90
N ARG A 70 -13.71 12.86 -20.54
CA ARG A 70 -14.63 13.18 -21.66
C ARG A 70 -15.80 14.09 -21.31
N GLN A 71 -16.15 14.17 -20.03
CA GLN A 71 -17.23 15.01 -19.54
C GLN A 71 -16.75 16.41 -19.16
N THR A 72 -15.43 16.67 -19.22
CA THR A 72 -14.86 17.95 -18.82
C THR A 72 -15.00 19.02 -19.91
N LYS A 73 -15.09 20.29 -19.50
CA LYS A 73 -15.12 21.46 -20.40
C LYS A 73 -13.82 21.70 -21.17
N TRP A 74 -12.70 21.15 -20.70
CA TRP A 74 -11.35 21.34 -21.26
C TRP A 74 -11.10 20.52 -22.54
N GLY A 75 -12.06 19.67 -22.92
CA GLY A 75 -11.88 18.66 -23.94
C GLY A 75 -10.93 17.53 -23.47
N VAL A 76 -10.81 16.49 -24.29
CA VAL A 76 -10.04 15.28 -23.92
C VAL A 76 -8.53 15.40 -24.15
N VAL A 77 -8.12 16.31 -25.03
CA VAL A 77 -6.74 16.32 -25.56
C VAL A 77 -5.73 16.64 -24.46
N VAL A 78 -5.96 17.72 -23.69
CA VAL A 78 -5.01 18.18 -22.67
C VAL A 78 -4.84 17.14 -21.55
N PRO A 79 -5.90 16.63 -20.89
CA PRO A 79 -5.74 15.60 -19.86
C PRO A 79 -5.04 14.34 -20.36
N TYR A 80 -5.31 13.93 -21.61
CA TYR A 80 -4.74 12.70 -22.17
C TYR A 80 -3.26 12.86 -22.49
N LEU A 81 -2.86 14.01 -23.05
CA LEU A 81 -1.45 14.32 -23.32
C LEU A 81 -0.64 14.44 -22.03
N LEU A 82 -1.20 15.06 -20.98
CA LEU A 82 -0.54 15.13 -19.68
C LEU A 82 -0.35 13.74 -19.07
N LEU A 83 -1.41 12.93 -19.03
CA LEU A 83 -1.30 11.56 -18.51
C LEU A 83 -0.27 10.76 -19.32
N LEU A 84 -0.30 10.85 -20.65
CA LEU A 84 0.64 10.14 -21.51
C LEU A 84 2.08 10.58 -21.24
N PHE A 85 2.34 11.89 -21.19
CA PHE A 85 3.67 12.44 -20.94
C PHE A 85 4.25 11.95 -19.61
N PHE A 86 3.49 12.07 -18.52
CA PHE A 86 3.97 11.64 -17.20
C PHE A 86 4.07 10.13 -17.08
N LEU A 87 3.13 9.37 -17.67
CA LEU A 87 3.19 7.91 -17.66
C LEU A 87 4.41 7.39 -18.43
N VAL A 88 4.67 7.92 -19.63
CA VAL A 88 5.87 7.55 -20.42
C VAL A 88 7.13 7.91 -19.64
N SER A 89 7.18 9.09 -19.02
CA SER A 89 8.32 9.51 -18.20
C SER A 89 8.56 8.55 -17.03
N CYS A 90 7.51 8.15 -16.30
CA CYS A 90 7.64 7.19 -15.20
C CYS A 90 8.08 5.81 -15.69
N VAL A 91 7.53 5.34 -16.82
CA VAL A 91 7.94 4.06 -17.41
C VAL A 91 9.42 4.09 -17.77
N LEU A 92 9.90 5.16 -18.40
CA LEU A 92 11.33 5.33 -18.70
C LEU A 92 12.20 5.33 -17.44
N LEU A 93 11.75 5.99 -16.37
CA LEU A 93 12.43 5.97 -15.07
C LEU A 93 12.44 4.57 -14.44
N CYS A 94 11.35 3.81 -14.54
CA CYS A 94 11.29 2.42 -14.07
C CYS A 94 12.26 1.49 -14.80
N MET A 95 12.69 1.83 -16.02
CA MET A 95 13.66 1.04 -16.80
C MET A 95 15.10 1.29 -16.36
N LEU A 96 15.34 2.32 -15.54
CA LEU A 96 16.68 2.62 -15.05
C LEU A 96 17.10 1.62 -13.96
N PRO A 97 18.40 1.39 -13.77
CA PRO A 97 18.91 0.54 -12.70
C PRO A 97 18.43 1.02 -11.32
N VAL A 98 18.09 0.07 -10.45
CA VAL A 98 17.65 0.37 -9.09
C VAL A 98 18.82 0.83 -8.24
N THR A 99 18.77 2.08 -7.77
CA THR A 99 19.82 2.68 -6.91
C THR A 99 19.34 2.95 -5.49
N ALA A 100 18.04 2.81 -5.22
CA ALA A 100 17.47 3.11 -3.91
C ALA A 100 17.96 2.12 -2.85
N ARG A 101 18.53 2.66 -1.76
CA ARG A 101 19.11 1.89 -0.65
C ARG A 101 18.14 0.85 -0.09
N ASP A 102 16.93 1.26 0.26
CA ASP A 102 15.95 0.37 0.90
C ASP A 102 15.49 -0.74 -0.06
N ALA A 103 15.34 -0.40 -1.34
CA ALA A 103 15.02 -1.37 -2.37
C ALA A 103 16.07 -2.48 -2.45
N LEU A 104 17.35 -2.11 -2.46
CA LEU A 104 18.47 -3.03 -2.53
C LEU A 104 18.71 -3.80 -1.22
N ILE A 105 18.47 -3.18 -0.06
CA ILE A 105 18.71 -3.83 1.23
C ILE A 105 17.73 -4.96 1.49
N HIS A 106 16.43 -4.77 1.23
CA HIS A 106 15.43 -5.75 1.63
C HIS A 106 14.25 -5.93 0.67
N HIS A 107 13.85 -4.93 -0.11
CA HIS A 107 12.69 -5.13 -1.00
C HIS A 107 13.01 -6.04 -2.19
N LEU A 108 14.24 -6.07 -2.69
CA LEU A 108 14.67 -6.97 -3.75
C LEU A 108 15.55 -8.12 -3.24
N ALA A 109 16.41 -7.85 -2.25
CA ALA A 109 17.33 -8.86 -1.73
C ALA A 109 16.60 -10.04 -1.07
N VAL A 110 15.59 -9.78 -0.23
CA VAL A 110 14.84 -10.84 0.43
C VAL A 110 14.05 -11.71 -0.57
N PRO A 111 13.27 -11.13 -1.51
CA PRO A 111 12.70 -11.89 -2.62
C PRO A 111 13.70 -12.71 -3.41
N LYS A 112 14.87 -12.16 -3.73
CA LYS A 112 15.91 -12.89 -4.46
C LYS A 112 16.42 -14.10 -3.69
N TRP A 113 16.65 -13.98 -2.39
CA TRP A 113 17.03 -15.12 -1.54
C TRP A 113 15.93 -16.16 -1.40
N TRP A 114 14.65 -15.75 -1.40
CA TRP A 114 13.53 -16.70 -1.45
C TRP A 114 13.49 -17.45 -2.78
N VAL A 115 13.66 -16.76 -3.91
CA VAL A 115 13.73 -17.38 -5.25
C VAL A 115 14.89 -18.37 -5.33
N GLU A 116 16.08 -18.01 -4.86
CA GLU A 116 17.26 -18.89 -4.84
C GLU A 116 17.04 -20.13 -3.95
N ALA A 117 16.34 -19.95 -2.83
CA ALA A 117 15.95 -21.05 -1.96
C ALA A 117 14.75 -21.86 -2.48
N ASP A 118 14.12 -21.40 -3.57
CA ASP A 118 12.85 -21.87 -4.12
C ASP A 118 11.71 -21.93 -3.09
N ARG A 119 11.84 -21.21 -1.95
CA ARG A 119 10.90 -21.20 -0.83
C ARG A 119 11.04 -19.92 0.00
N ILE A 120 9.93 -19.49 0.59
CA ILE A 120 9.90 -18.47 1.63
C ILE A 120 10.37 -19.12 2.93
N LYS A 121 11.66 -18.95 3.23
CA LYS A 121 12.30 -19.43 4.45
C LYS A 121 12.80 -18.28 5.32
N GLU A 122 13.06 -18.59 6.59
CA GLU A 122 13.66 -17.64 7.52
C GLU A 122 15.07 -17.23 7.06
N ILE A 123 15.42 -15.97 7.29
CA ILE A 123 16.74 -15.40 7.02
C ILE A 123 17.28 -14.82 8.34
N PRO A 124 17.86 -15.65 9.23
CA PRO A 124 18.16 -15.28 10.62
C PRO A 124 19.00 -14.01 10.79
N TRP A 125 19.96 -13.82 9.89
CA TRP A 125 20.95 -12.74 9.94
C TRP A 125 20.43 -11.41 9.35
N HIS A 126 19.23 -11.38 8.76
CA HIS A 126 18.69 -10.19 8.11
C HIS A 126 17.39 -9.71 8.76
N SER A 127 17.47 -8.82 9.75
CA SER A 127 16.31 -8.37 10.54
C SER A 127 15.16 -7.77 9.72
N TRP A 128 15.43 -7.21 8.54
CA TRP A 128 14.38 -6.68 7.67
C TRP A 128 13.49 -7.79 7.09
N SER A 129 13.93 -9.06 7.01
CA SER A 129 13.11 -10.18 6.50
C SER A 129 11.89 -10.49 7.35
N TYR A 130 11.85 -9.99 8.59
CA TYR A 130 10.74 -10.18 9.52
C TYR A 130 9.66 -9.11 9.37
N TYR A 131 9.91 -8.04 8.62
CA TYR A 131 8.88 -7.04 8.37
C TYR A 131 7.71 -7.67 7.58
N PRO A 132 6.51 -7.05 7.62
CA PRO A 132 5.46 -7.37 6.67
C PRO A 132 5.96 -7.18 5.24
N MET A 133 5.72 -8.17 4.37
CA MET A 133 6.35 -8.26 3.04
C MET A 133 5.35 -8.54 1.90
N LEU A 134 4.14 -7.98 1.98
CA LEU A 134 3.07 -8.25 1.02
C LEU A 134 3.49 -7.98 -0.43
N ILE A 135 4.06 -6.80 -0.70
CA ILE A 135 4.44 -6.38 -2.05
C ILE A 135 5.64 -7.18 -2.56
N GLN A 136 6.53 -7.58 -1.65
CA GLN A 136 7.70 -8.39 -1.94
C GLN A 136 7.32 -9.81 -2.41
N LEU A 137 6.12 -10.30 -2.12
CA LEU A 137 5.62 -11.55 -2.70
C LEU A 137 5.48 -11.45 -4.23
N ALA A 138 5.02 -10.30 -4.73
CA ALA A 138 4.96 -10.05 -6.18
C ALA A 138 6.37 -9.87 -6.76
N TYR A 139 7.28 -9.20 -6.05
CA TYR A 139 8.69 -9.13 -6.46
C TYR A 139 9.32 -10.52 -6.53
N THR A 140 8.97 -11.42 -5.62
CA THR A 140 9.40 -12.82 -5.64
C THR A 140 8.90 -13.53 -6.90
N GLY A 141 7.63 -13.36 -7.26
CA GLY A 141 7.06 -13.89 -8.50
C GLY A 141 7.76 -13.35 -9.75
N LEU A 142 7.94 -12.04 -9.85
CA LEU A 142 8.62 -11.38 -10.99
C LEU A 142 10.08 -11.83 -11.13
N LEU A 143 10.82 -11.91 -10.02
CA LEU A 143 12.20 -12.37 -10.02
C LEU A 143 12.32 -13.86 -10.35
N SER A 144 11.35 -14.69 -9.95
CA SER A 144 11.35 -16.13 -10.29
C SER A 144 11.26 -16.41 -11.80
N ILE A 145 10.70 -15.46 -12.57
CA ILE A 145 10.64 -15.51 -14.04
C ILE A 145 11.69 -14.63 -14.72
N GLY A 146 12.66 -14.10 -13.97
CA GLY A 146 13.75 -13.27 -14.48
C GLY A 146 13.37 -11.83 -14.87
N LEU A 147 12.19 -11.34 -14.45
CA LEU A 147 11.67 -10.02 -14.83
C LEU A 147 11.97 -8.95 -13.78
N GLU A 148 13.25 -8.64 -13.56
CA GLU A 148 13.69 -7.67 -12.55
C GLU A 148 13.14 -6.26 -12.80
N VAL A 149 13.21 -5.76 -14.03
CA VAL A 149 12.63 -4.46 -14.43
C VAL A 149 11.12 -4.39 -14.14
N GLY A 150 10.45 -5.54 -14.13
CA GLY A 150 9.04 -5.66 -13.80
C GLY A 150 8.71 -5.21 -12.37
N THR A 151 9.65 -5.22 -11.42
CA THR A 151 9.36 -4.84 -10.03
C THR A 151 9.07 -3.34 -9.89
N SER A 152 9.79 -2.48 -10.62
CA SER A 152 9.53 -1.03 -10.63
C SER A 152 8.21 -0.72 -11.34
N LEU A 153 7.94 -1.38 -12.47
CA LEU A 153 6.66 -1.24 -13.18
C LEU A 153 5.47 -1.73 -12.34
N TYR A 154 5.67 -2.81 -11.59
CA TYR A 154 4.68 -3.34 -10.67
C TYR A 154 4.33 -2.32 -9.58
N HIS A 155 5.33 -1.67 -8.98
CA HIS A 155 5.05 -0.61 -7.99
C HIS A 155 4.38 0.62 -8.61
N LEU A 156 4.82 1.05 -9.79
CA LEU A 156 4.19 2.13 -10.56
C LEU A 156 2.70 1.87 -10.82
N SER A 157 2.31 0.61 -11.02
CA SER A 157 0.90 0.25 -11.23
C SER A 157 0.00 0.66 -10.07
N TYR A 158 0.50 0.63 -8.84
CA TYR A 158 -0.26 1.09 -7.67
C TYR A 158 -0.49 2.60 -7.68
N LEU A 159 0.36 3.40 -8.33
CA LEU A 159 0.09 4.83 -8.50
C LEU A 159 -1.13 5.05 -9.40
N ILE A 160 -1.24 4.26 -10.48
CA ILE A 160 -2.42 4.30 -11.36
C ILE A 160 -3.68 3.91 -10.59
N LEU A 161 -3.60 2.88 -9.73
CA LEU A 161 -4.73 2.52 -8.86
C LEU A 161 -5.07 3.65 -7.88
N LEU A 162 -4.08 4.25 -7.23
CA LEU A 162 -4.29 5.35 -6.28
C LEU A 162 -5.01 6.53 -6.94
N CYS A 163 -4.56 6.94 -8.13
CA CYS A 163 -5.21 7.97 -8.94
C CYS A 163 -6.67 7.64 -9.20
N GLY A 164 -6.97 6.40 -9.61
CA GLY A 164 -8.34 5.96 -9.87
C GLY A 164 -9.22 5.95 -8.62
N VAL A 165 -8.68 5.52 -7.48
CA VAL A 165 -9.41 5.50 -6.21
C VAL A 165 -9.75 6.93 -5.76
N VAL A 166 -8.78 7.85 -5.79
CA VAL A 166 -8.98 9.26 -5.42
C VAL A 166 -9.97 9.94 -6.36
N ALA A 167 -9.80 9.77 -7.67
CA ALA A 167 -10.66 10.37 -8.68
C ALA A 167 -12.10 9.83 -8.61
N GLY A 168 -12.25 8.52 -8.42
CA GLY A 168 -13.56 7.89 -8.29
C GLY A 168 -14.30 8.30 -7.02
N PHE A 169 -13.58 8.45 -5.90
CA PHE A 169 -14.11 9.01 -4.67
C PHE A 169 -14.58 10.46 -4.88
N LEU A 170 -13.75 11.34 -5.44
CA LEU A 170 -14.14 12.73 -5.65
C LEU A 170 -15.30 12.89 -6.63
N TYR A 171 -15.34 12.11 -7.71
CA TYR A 171 -16.49 12.09 -8.61
C TYR A 171 -17.76 11.66 -7.90
N ARG A 172 -17.69 10.65 -7.02
CA ARG A 172 -18.84 10.18 -6.24
C ARG A 172 -19.40 11.30 -5.36
N GLU A 173 -18.54 11.97 -4.61
CA GLU A 173 -18.98 12.96 -3.61
C GLU A 173 -19.44 14.28 -4.25
N THR A 174 -18.87 14.66 -5.38
CA THR A 174 -19.13 15.98 -5.98
C THR A 174 -19.94 15.94 -7.27
N GLN A 175 -19.99 14.77 -7.96
CA GLN A 175 -20.50 14.63 -9.32
C GLN A 175 -19.81 15.58 -10.33
N ASP A 176 -18.62 16.06 -10.00
CA ASP A 176 -17.84 17.00 -10.79
C ASP A 176 -16.73 16.25 -11.57
N ALA A 177 -16.83 16.30 -12.89
CA ALA A 177 -15.90 15.61 -13.78
C ALA A 177 -14.54 16.32 -13.85
N GLU A 178 -14.52 17.64 -13.77
CA GLU A 178 -13.31 18.45 -13.74
C GLU A 178 -12.52 18.15 -12.48
N LEU A 179 -13.15 18.21 -11.31
CA LEU A 179 -12.48 17.93 -10.03
C LEU A 179 -11.92 16.51 -9.97
N SER A 180 -12.69 15.54 -10.46
CA SER A 180 -12.24 14.14 -10.53
C SER A 180 -11.06 13.97 -11.50
N THR A 181 -11.10 14.59 -12.69
CA THR A 181 -9.99 14.54 -13.66
C THR A 181 -8.74 15.22 -13.12
N VAL A 182 -8.89 16.41 -12.51
CA VAL A 182 -7.79 17.13 -11.88
C VAL A 182 -7.19 16.32 -10.75
N SER A 183 -8.01 15.72 -9.88
CA SER A 183 -7.49 14.90 -8.79
C SER A 183 -6.71 13.67 -9.27
N TYR A 184 -7.17 13.00 -10.34
CA TYR A 184 -6.43 11.89 -10.95
C TYR A 184 -5.02 12.35 -11.38
N LEU A 185 -4.95 13.42 -12.17
CA LEU A 185 -3.70 13.96 -12.70
C LEU A 185 -2.82 14.51 -11.57
N PHE A 186 -3.40 15.24 -10.62
CA PHE A 186 -2.69 15.81 -9.49
C PHE A 186 -2.06 14.73 -8.63
N THR A 187 -2.81 13.67 -8.26
CA THR A 187 -2.25 12.52 -7.55
C THR A 187 -1.12 11.85 -8.34
N PHE A 188 -1.25 11.76 -9.67
CA PHE A 188 -0.21 11.16 -10.51
C PHE A 188 1.09 11.97 -10.48
N VAL A 189 0.99 13.31 -10.56
CA VAL A 189 2.15 14.20 -10.71
C VAL A 189 2.70 14.74 -9.39
N LEU A 190 2.11 14.38 -8.24
CA LEU A 190 2.65 14.73 -6.94
C LEU A 190 4.12 14.28 -6.86
N PRO A 191 5.09 15.19 -6.58
CA PRO A 191 6.51 14.85 -6.64
C PRO A 191 6.90 13.62 -5.80
N ILE A 192 6.32 13.50 -4.59
CA ILE A 192 6.55 12.34 -3.72
C ILE A 192 5.98 11.04 -4.32
N CYS A 193 4.84 11.10 -5.01
CA CYS A 193 4.26 9.95 -5.68
C CYS A 193 5.12 9.48 -6.85
N LEU A 194 5.55 10.42 -7.71
CA LEU A 194 6.44 10.13 -8.83
C LEU A 194 7.74 9.47 -8.37
N ARG A 195 8.40 10.07 -7.36
CA ARG A 195 9.67 9.56 -6.82
C ARG A 195 9.55 8.14 -6.29
N LEU A 196 8.49 7.87 -5.51
CA LEU A 196 8.31 6.57 -4.88
C LEU A 196 7.86 5.50 -5.88
N ALA A 197 6.96 5.86 -6.81
CA ALA A 197 6.34 4.91 -7.74
C ALA A 197 7.31 4.33 -8.79
N THR A 198 8.41 5.02 -9.10
CA THR A 198 9.38 4.56 -10.11
C THR A 198 10.49 3.67 -9.55
N THR A 199 10.39 3.30 -8.27
CA THR A 199 11.37 2.48 -7.55
C THR A 199 10.63 1.29 -6.94
N PRO A 200 11.21 0.08 -6.84
CA PRO A 200 10.51 -1.07 -6.24
C PRO A 200 10.48 -0.97 -4.71
N LEU A 201 9.65 -0.04 -4.22
CA LEU A 201 9.35 0.19 -2.80
C LEU A 201 7.98 -0.43 -2.46
N VAL A 202 7.33 0.01 -1.38
CA VAL A 202 6.00 -0.50 -0.98
C VAL A 202 5.00 0.61 -0.67
N ASP A 203 5.45 1.86 -0.63
CA ASP A 203 4.73 2.98 -0.04
C ASP A 203 3.46 3.35 -0.81
N ILE A 204 3.52 3.36 -2.15
CA ILE A 204 2.34 3.67 -2.96
C ILE A 204 1.26 2.59 -2.81
N ALA A 205 1.64 1.31 -2.72
CA ALA A 205 0.70 0.23 -2.46
C ALA A 205 0.06 0.33 -1.07
N LEU A 206 0.87 0.66 -0.04
CA LEU A 206 0.36 1.00 1.28
C LEU A 206 -0.66 2.16 1.20
N SER A 207 -0.32 3.25 0.49
CA SER A 207 -1.22 4.38 0.29
C SER A 207 -2.53 3.99 -0.37
N VAL A 208 -2.51 3.14 -1.41
CA VAL A 208 -3.73 2.62 -2.05
C VAL A 208 -4.63 1.94 -1.03
N TYR A 209 -4.10 0.99 -0.25
CA TYR A 209 -4.91 0.25 0.71
C TYR A 209 -5.41 1.14 1.86
N CYS A 210 -4.60 2.08 2.35
CA CYS A 210 -5.04 3.08 3.33
C CYS A 210 -6.15 3.97 2.78
N THR A 211 -6.02 4.45 1.53
CA THR A 211 -7.04 5.28 0.88
C THR A 211 -8.33 4.50 0.65
N ILE A 212 -8.26 3.23 0.23
CA ILE A 212 -9.46 2.37 0.10
C ILE A 212 -10.16 2.21 1.45
N ALA A 213 -9.43 1.95 2.53
CA ALA A 213 -10.01 1.86 3.87
C ALA A 213 -10.73 3.17 4.26
N PHE A 214 -10.07 4.31 4.00
CA PHE A 214 -10.59 5.63 4.30
C PHE A 214 -11.87 5.94 3.52
N VAL A 215 -11.87 5.78 2.20
CA VAL A 215 -13.06 6.09 1.37
C VAL A 215 -14.21 5.15 1.70
N VAL A 216 -13.98 3.85 1.89
CA VAL A 216 -15.03 2.90 2.28
C VAL A 216 -15.62 3.23 3.65
N ALA A 217 -14.82 3.71 4.59
CA ALA A 217 -15.33 4.16 5.89
C ALA A 217 -16.23 5.40 5.74
N LEU A 218 -15.87 6.37 4.89
CA LEU A 218 -16.74 7.51 4.60
C LEU A 218 -18.03 7.09 3.89
N GLU A 219 -17.96 6.14 2.96
CA GLU A 219 -19.15 5.59 2.30
C GLU A 219 -20.09 4.88 3.28
N TRP A 220 -19.52 4.14 4.24
CA TRP A 220 -20.30 3.58 5.35
C TRP A 220 -20.93 4.69 6.17
N ALA A 221 -20.18 5.71 6.52
CA ALA A 221 -20.66 6.84 7.31
C ALA A 221 -21.89 7.51 6.66
N GLY A 222 -21.81 7.76 5.35
CA GLY A 222 -22.87 8.35 4.51
C GLY A 222 -24.07 7.46 4.16
N GLY A 223 -24.26 6.32 4.82
CA GLY A 223 -25.43 5.45 4.63
C GLY A 223 -25.12 4.06 4.06
N GLY A 224 -23.85 3.74 3.78
CA GLY A 224 -23.44 2.45 3.25
C GLY A 224 -23.79 1.25 4.15
N ARG A 225 -23.91 0.07 3.52
CA ARG A 225 -24.21 -1.19 4.22
C ARG A 225 -23.00 -1.65 5.03
N ALA A 226 -23.12 -1.63 6.36
CA ALA A 226 -22.04 -1.95 7.29
C ALA A 226 -21.29 -3.26 6.97
N ARG A 227 -22.02 -4.34 6.66
CA ARG A 227 -21.43 -5.65 6.33
C ARG A 227 -20.41 -5.61 5.18
N PHE A 228 -20.76 -5.01 4.04
CA PHE A 228 -19.87 -4.93 2.88
C PHE A 228 -18.73 -3.94 3.11
N ALA A 229 -19.04 -2.82 3.78
CA ALA A 229 -18.04 -1.82 4.09
C ALA A 229 -17.01 -2.32 5.11
N SER A 230 -17.40 -3.08 6.15
CA SER A 230 -16.47 -3.68 7.11
C SER A 230 -15.55 -4.70 6.43
N LEU A 231 -16.08 -5.48 5.48
CA LEU A 231 -15.27 -6.42 4.70
C LEU A 231 -14.23 -5.70 3.85
N ALA A 232 -14.65 -4.73 3.03
CA ALA A 232 -13.73 -3.99 2.16
C ALA A 232 -12.71 -3.16 2.97
N CYS A 233 -13.18 -2.45 4.00
CA CYS A 233 -12.33 -1.64 4.88
C CYS A 233 -11.34 -2.50 5.67
N GLY A 234 -11.80 -3.59 6.28
CA GLY A 234 -10.96 -4.51 7.03
C GLY A 234 -9.92 -5.20 6.14
N THR A 235 -10.32 -5.64 4.95
CA THR A 235 -9.40 -6.22 3.96
C THR A 235 -8.33 -5.21 3.57
N ALA A 236 -8.73 -3.97 3.26
CA ALA A 236 -7.81 -2.90 2.93
C ALA A 236 -6.81 -2.62 4.07
N LEU A 237 -7.28 -2.48 5.31
CA LEU A 237 -6.41 -2.26 6.47
C LEU A 237 -5.45 -3.43 6.72
N GLY A 238 -5.92 -4.66 6.57
CA GLY A 238 -5.08 -5.84 6.73
C GLY A 238 -3.97 -5.94 5.68
N LEU A 239 -4.30 -5.64 4.42
CA LEU A 239 -3.32 -5.56 3.33
C LEU A 239 -2.34 -4.40 3.54
N ALA A 240 -2.82 -3.24 4.00
CA ALA A 240 -1.97 -2.10 4.37
C ALA A 240 -0.96 -2.47 5.48
N MET A 241 -1.42 -3.13 6.54
CA MET A 241 -0.55 -3.69 7.58
C MET A 241 0.46 -4.70 7.02
N GLY A 242 0.06 -5.46 5.99
CA GLY A 242 0.92 -6.38 5.28
C GLY A 242 2.04 -5.73 4.45
N CYS A 243 1.93 -4.46 4.09
CA CYS A 243 2.95 -3.76 3.30
C CYS A 243 4.19 -3.37 4.14
N LYS A 244 3.98 -2.88 5.38
CA LYS A 244 5.04 -2.50 6.33
C LYS A 244 4.45 -2.12 7.69
N TYR A 245 5.29 -2.01 8.73
CA TYR A 245 4.83 -1.65 10.09
C TYR A 245 4.10 -0.30 10.19
N ASN A 246 4.35 0.67 9.32
CA ASN A 246 3.59 1.93 9.30
C ASN A 246 2.09 1.71 9.01
N GLY A 247 1.72 0.60 8.36
CA GLY A 247 0.31 0.21 8.18
C GLY A 247 -0.38 -0.11 9.51
N PHE A 248 0.33 -0.64 10.51
CA PHE A 248 -0.21 -0.89 11.85
C PHE A 248 -0.43 0.43 12.60
N LEU A 249 0.53 1.36 12.49
CA LEU A 249 0.37 2.71 13.05
C LEU A 249 -0.84 3.42 12.44
N PHE A 250 -0.97 3.36 11.10
CA PHE A 250 -2.15 3.89 10.42
C PHE A 250 -3.43 3.22 10.92
N ALA A 251 -3.48 1.89 11.01
CA ALA A 251 -4.66 1.17 11.47
C ALA A 251 -5.07 1.58 12.90
N ALA A 252 -4.11 1.72 13.83
CA ALA A 252 -4.38 2.16 15.20
C ALA A 252 -5.05 3.54 15.24
N LEU A 253 -4.49 4.52 14.54
CA LEU A 253 -5.08 5.87 14.44
C LEU A 253 -6.41 5.85 13.70
N PHE A 254 -6.52 5.02 12.67
CA PHE A 254 -7.71 4.90 11.86
C PHE A 254 -8.89 4.31 12.64
N PHE A 255 -8.68 3.35 13.54
CA PHE A 255 -9.76 2.85 14.41
C PHE A 255 -10.33 3.94 15.32
N LEU A 256 -9.50 4.84 15.84
CA LEU A 256 -9.96 6.01 16.60
C LEU A 256 -10.80 6.92 15.70
N LEU A 257 -10.33 7.18 14.48
CA LEU A 257 -11.06 7.97 13.50
C LEU A 257 -12.43 7.36 13.14
N LEU A 258 -12.53 6.03 13.03
CA LEU A 258 -13.81 5.36 12.73
C LEU A 258 -14.88 5.63 13.80
N PHE A 259 -14.50 5.71 15.07
CA PHE A 259 -15.42 6.09 16.13
C PHE A 259 -15.89 7.55 15.97
N VAL A 260 -14.95 8.47 15.70
CA VAL A 260 -15.27 9.88 15.46
C VAL A 260 -16.22 10.03 14.27
N VAL A 261 -15.90 9.40 13.14
CA VAL A 261 -16.70 9.41 11.91
C VAL A 261 -18.09 8.84 12.15
N GLY A 262 -18.19 7.72 12.89
CA GLY A 262 -19.47 7.10 13.23
C GLY A 262 -20.37 8.04 14.05
N VAL A 263 -19.81 8.68 15.08
CA VAL A 263 -20.53 9.64 15.93
C VAL A 263 -20.97 10.88 15.13
N GLN A 264 -20.05 11.49 14.37
CA GLN A 264 -20.34 12.67 13.55
C GLN A 264 -21.39 12.39 12.48
N SER A 265 -21.44 11.17 11.97
CA SER A 265 -22.41 10.74 10.95
C SER A 265 -23.74 10.25 11.55
N LYS A 266 -24.01 10.57 12.82
CA LYS A 266 -25.24 10.22 13.54
C LYS A 266 -25.54 8.71 13.55
N ARG A 267 -24.51 7.86 13.43
CA ARG A 267 -24.64 6.41 13.62
C ARG A 267 -24.80 6.12 15.11
N SER A 268 -25.63 5.14 15.47
CA SER A 268 -25.74 4.74 16.87
C SER A 268 -24.44 4.10 17.35
N PHE A 269 -24.14 4.20 18.65
CA PHE A 269 -22.94 3.61 19.23
C PHE A 269 -22.81 2.11 18.88
N GLY A 270 -23.92 1.35 18.96
CA GLY A 270 -23.93 -0.06 18.59
C GLY A 270 -23.62 -0.33 17.11
N GLN A 271 -24.06 0.54 16.19
CA GLN A 271 -23.72 0.44 14.77
C GLN A 271 -22.24 0.73 14.52
N THR A 272 -21.71 1.77 15.16
CA THR A 272 -20.29 2.16 15.08
C THR A 272 -19.40 1.07 15.66
N PHE A 273 -19.70 0.60 16.88
CA PHE A 273 -18.96 -0.47 17.52
C PHE A 273 -18.95 -1.74 16.67
N ARG A 274 -20.11 -2.17 16.14
CA ARG A 274 -20.20 -3.33 15.25
C ARG A 274 -19.33 -3.16 14.00
N PHE A 275 -19.36 -1.99 13.38
CA PHE A 275 -18.55 -1.70 12.19
C PHE A 275 -17.06 -1.74 12.51
N VAL A 276 -16.62 -1.07 13.58
CA VAL A 276 -15.23 -1.03 14.02
C VAL A 276 -14.74 -2.44 14.39
N PHE A 277 -15.51 -3.18 15.19
CA PHE A 277 -15.17 -4.53 15.62
C PHE A 277 -15.00 -5.47 14.43
N LEU A 278 -15.98 -5.52 13.53
CA LEU A 278 -15.89 -6.38 12.33
C LEU A 278 -14.73 -5.99 11.42
N THR A 279 -14.50 -4.68 11.23
CA THR A 279 -13.36 -4.17 10.47
C THR A 279 -12.03 -4.61 11.11
N GLY A 280 -11.93 -4.52 12.44
CA GLY A 280 -10.76 -4.95 13.21
C GLY A 280 -10.48 -6.43 13.09
N CYS A 281 -11.49 -7.29 13.24
CA CYS A 281 -11.34 -8.74 13.08
C CYS A 281 -10.85 -9.11 11.68
N ILE A 282 -11.41 -8.49 10.64
CA ILE A 282 -11.03 -8.76 9.24
C ILE A 282 -9.62 -8.23 8.96
N ALA A 283 -9.28 -7.04 9.46
CA ALA A 283 -7.93 -6.48 9.32
C ALA A 283 -6.88 -7.38 10.00
N LEU A 284 -7.16 -7.87 11.21
CA LEU A 284 -6.29 -8.81 11.91
C LEU A 284 -6.19 -10.15 11.18
N LEU A 285 -7.26 -10.65 10.57
CA LEU A 285 -7.22 -11.87 9.76
C LEU A 285 -6.21 -11.74 8.62
N PHE A 286 -6.25 -10.66 7.86
CA PHE A 286 -5.35 -10.43 6.72
C PHE A 286 -3.93 -10.02 7.14
N ALA A 287 -3.74 -9.41 8.32
CA ALA A 287 -2.41 -9.13 8.88
C ALA A 287 -1.79 -10.33 9.59
N SER A 288 -2.60 -11.30 10.04
CA SER A 288 -2.15 -12.42 10.85
C SER A 288 -1.04 -13.27 10.22
N PRO A 289 -0.93 -13.48 8.89
CA PRO A 289 0.17 -14.28 8.34
C PRO A 289 1.55 -13.72 8.73
N TRP A 290 1.70 -12.40 8.75
CA TRP A 290 2.96 -11.74 9.14
C TRP A 290 3.24 -11.85 10.63
N LEU A 291 2.20 -11.68 11.46
CA LEU A 291 2.31 -11.80 12.92
C LEU A 291 2.61 -13.23 13.35
N LEU A 292 1.94 -14.21 12.75
CA LEU A 292 2.12 -15.63 13.01
C LEU A 292 3.49 -16.12 12.53
N LYS A 293 3.95 -15.64 11.36
CA LYS A 293 5.32 -15.88 10.87
C LYS A 293 6.35 -15.47 11.93
N ASN A 294 6.26 -14.25 12.43
CA ASN A 294 7.22 -13.73 13.40
C ASN A 294 7.07 -14.36 14.77
N LEU A 295 5.83 -14.71 15.19
CA LEU A 295 5.61 -15.47 16.41
C LEU A 295 6.26 -16.85 16.32
N TRP A 296 6.16 -17.54 15.18
CA TRP A 296 6.77 -18.85 15.00
C TRP A 296 8.31 -18.76 14.98
N TRP A 297 8.88 -17.85 14.19
CA TRP A 297 10.33 -17.74 14.01
C TRP A 297 11.04 -17.09 15.20
N LYS A 298 10.43 -16.08 15.81
CA LYS A 298 11.08 -15.22 16.80
C LYS A 298 10.37 -15.13 18.13
N GLN A 299 9.24 -15.82 18.34
CA GLN A 299 8.43 -15.71 19.56
C GLN A 299 7.99 -14.26 19.85
N ASN A 300 7.97 -13.40 18.83
CA ASN A 300 7.54 -12.02 18.90
C ASN A 300 6.78 -11.68 17.62
N PRO A 301 5.46 -11.40 17.68
CA PRO A 301 4.64 -11.19 16.49
C PRO A 301 5.01 -9.93 15.71
N VAL A 302 5.71 -8.98 16.33
CA VAL A 302 6.10 -7.69 15.73
C VAL A 302 7.63 -7.51 15.67
N TYR A 303 8.37 -8.62 15.67
CA TYR A 303 9.84 -8.61 15.57
C TYR A 303 10.34 -7.77 14.37
N PRO A 304 11.40 -6.95 14.52
CA PRO A 304 12.27 -6.79 15.69
C PRO A 304 11.80 -5.75 16.72
N LEU A 305 10.57 -5.26 16.63
CA LEU A 305 10.03 -4.25 17.54
C LEU A 305 9.65 -4.87 18.89
N PHE A 306 9.65 -4.05 19.95
CA PHE A 306 9.17 -4.43 21.29
C PHE A 306 9.84 -5.68 21.90
N GLY A 307 11.11 -5.94 21.58
CA GLY A 307 11.84 -7.11 22.09
C GLY A 307 11.86 -7.24 23.62
N GLY A 308 11.88 -6.13 24.37
CA GLY A 308 11.80 -6.14 25.83
C GLY A 308 10.46 -6.65 26.39
N PHE A 309 9.35 -6.39 25.69
CA PHE A 309 8.02 -6.85 26.10
C PHE A 309 7.82 -8.35 25.81
N PHE A 310 8.34 -8.83 24.69
CA PHE A 310 8.20 -10.23 24.26
C PHE A 310 9.35 -11.14 24.75
N GLY A 311 10.34 -10.61 25.49
CA GLY A 311 11.50 -11.38 25.94
C GLY A 311 12.45 -11.81 24.82
N THR A 312 12.37 -11.15 23.66
CA THR A 312 13.12 -11.47 22.42
C THR A 312 14.23 -10.47 22.16
N SER A 313 14.76 -9.89 23.24
CA SER A 313 15.94 -9.04 23.21
C SER A 313 17.19 -9.89 22.97
N GLU A 314 17.22 -10.64 21.87
CA GLU A 314 18.47 -11.04 21.25
C GLU A 314 19.14 -9.72 20.86
N ALA A 315 20.07 -9.27 21.70
CA ALA A 315 21.02 -8.27 21.29
C ALA A 315 21.69 -8.85 20.04
N ILE A 316 21.33 -8.34 18.86
CA ILE A 316 22.19 -8.51 17.70
C ILE A 316 23.53 -7.95 18.20
N GLU A 317 24.55 -8.78 18.35
CA GLU A 317 25.94 -8.42 18.72
C GLU A 317 26.61 -7.59 17.61
N GLY A 318 25.84 -6.73 16.94
CA GLY A 318 26.29 -5.64 16.11
C GLY A 318 26.07 -4.34 16.86
N ILE A 319 26.98 -3.39 16.65
CA ILE A 319 26.97 -2.01 17.14
C ILE A 319 25.51 -1.54 17.33
N ARG A 320 25.08 -1.31 18.58
CA ARG A 320 23.77 -0.68 18.85
C ARG A 320 23.71 0.61 18.04
N GLY A 321 23.01 0.59 16.92
CA GLY A 321 22.70 1.80 16.19
C GLY A 321 21.87 2.70 17.10
N PHE A 322 22.13 4.01 17.05
CA PHE A 322 21.30 4.97 17.77
C PHE A 322 19.84 4.85 17.31
N GLN A 323 18.89 4.93 18.24
CA GLN A 323 17.49 5.10 17.87
C GLN A 323 17.35 6.36 17.00
N PRO A 324 16.38 6.45 16.07
CA PRO A 324 16.26 7.60 15.18
C PRO A 324 16.25 8.96 15.90
N LEU A 325 15.55 9.06 17.04
CA LEU A 325 15.52 10.28 17.86
C LEU A 325 16.82 10.52 18.63
N GLU A 326 17.46 9.46 19.14
CA GLU A 326 18.79 9.57 19.78
C GLU A 326 19.83 10.03 18.77
N PHE A 327 19.77 9.52 17.54
CA PHE A 327 20.65 9.95 16.46
C PHE A 327 20.48 11.44 16.17
N ARG A 328 19.23 11.93 16.09
CA ARG A 328 18.97 13.36 15.87
C ARG A 328 19.47 14.22 17.03
N PHE A 329 19.22 13.81 18.28
CA PHE A 329 19.76 14.48 19.47
C PHE A 329 21.28 14.56 19.44
N LEU A 330 21.95 13.41 19.27
CA LEU A 330 23.40 13.30 19.38
C LEU A 330 24.14 13.89 18.18
N ARG A 331 23.56 13.79 16.97
CA ARG A 331 24.20 14.23 15.73
C ARG A 331 23.90 15.69 15.39
N TYR A 332 22.66 16.12 15.59
CA TYR A 332 22.18 17.44 15.16
C TYR A 332 21.93 18.40 16.33
N GLY A 333 21.97 17.92 17.58
CA GLY A 333 21.73 18.76 18.76
C GLY A 333 20.26 19.18 18.92
N GLU A 334 19.36 18.50 18.22
CA GLU A 334 17.94 18.85 18.17
C GLU A 334 17.26 18.69 19.53
N GLN A 335 16.37 19.62 19.84
CA GLN A 335 15.53 19.60 21.02
C GLN A 335 14.25 18.79 20.78
N TRP A 336 13.58 18.40 21.87
CA TRP A 336 12.37 17.58 21.79
C TRP A 336 11.23 18.21 20.96
N TRP A 337 11.15 19.54 20.92
CA TRP A 337 10.13 20.25 20.14
C TRP A 337 10.44 20.24 18.63
N GLU A 338 11.71 20.12 18.23
CA GLU A 338 12.12 19.97 16.82
C GLU A 338 11.63 18.64 16.25
N TYR A 339 11.57 17.60 17.10
CA TYR A 339 10.99 16.31 16.73
C TYR A 339 9.49 16.41 16.43
N LEU A 340 8.75 17.21 17.20
CA LEU A 340 7.32 17.42 16.98
C LEU A 340 7.05 18.25 15.73
N LEU A 341 7.94 19.19 15.42
CA LEU A 341 7.86 20.02 14.22
C LEU A 341 8.46 19.37 12.98
N THR A 342 9.07 18.18 13.09
CA THR A 342 9.72 17.49 11.95
C THR A 342 8.81 17.37 10.72
N PRO A 343 7.49 17.08 10.81
CA PRO A 343 6.64 17.06 9.62
C PRO A 343 6.55 18.42 8.90
N LEU A 344 6.58 19.52 9.64
CA LEU A 344 6.58 20.88 9.08
C LEU A 344 7.96 21.24 8.55
N SER A 345 9.02 20.95 9.32
CA SER A 345 10.40 21.20 8.92
C SER A 345 10.76 20.45 7.63
N MET A 346 10.37 19.18 7.51
CA MET A 346 10.60 18.38 6.31
C MET A 346 9.90 18.95 5.08
N PHE A 347 8.75 19.61 5.26
CA PHE A 347 8.04 20.24 4.14
C PHE A 347 8.71 21.54 3.68
N PHE A 348 9.13 22.40 4.61
CA PHE A 348 9.67 23.73 4.28
C PHE A 348 11.19 23.76 4.08
N MET A 349 11.91 22.87 4.77
CA MET A 349 13.37 22.86 4.84
C MET A 349 13.97 21.56 4.31
N GLY A 350 13.15 20.57 3.96
CA GLY A 350 13.58 19.24 3.54
C GLY A 350 14.59 19.26 2.40
N GLN A 351 15.65 18.46 2.55
CA GLN A 351 16.70 18.34 1.53
C GLN A 351 16.93 16.88 1.16
N ASP A 352 17.09 16.63 -0.13
CA ASP A 352 17.37 15.29 -0.61
C ASP A 352 18.70 14.77 -0.07
N HIS A 353 18.66 13.54 0.46
CA HIS A 353 19.81 12.86 1.06
C HIS A 353 20.40 13.54 2.31
N SER A 354 19.67 14.47 2.94
CA SER A 354 20.04 15.04 4.23
C SER A 354 19.12 14.53 5.34
N PRO A 355 19.54 13.59 6.21
CA PRO A 355 18.67 13.05 7.24
C PRO A 355 18.27 14.06 8.33
N GLN A 356 18.91 15.23 8.36
CA GLN A 356 18.60 16.32 9.29
C GLN A 356 17.32 17.05 8.89
N TYR A 357 17.17 17.36 7.60
CA TYR A 357 16.20 18.33 7.10
C TYR A 357 15.00 17.69 6.43
#